data_AF-M5RQQ6-F1
#
_entry.id   AF-M5RQQ6-F1
#
_cell.length_a   1.000
_cell.length_b   1.000
_cell.length_c   1.000
_cell.angle_alpha   90.00
_cell.angle_beta   90.00
_cell.angle_gamma   90.00
#
_symmetry.space_group_name_H-M   'P 1'
#
loop_
_entity.id
_entity.type
_entity.pdbx_description
1 polymer ?
#
loop_
_entity_poly.entity_id
_entity_poly.type
_entity_poly.pdbx_seq_one_letter_code
_entity_poly.pdbx_strand_id
1 'polypeptide(L)'
;MDDEQTIRSRYADLDGVVIDPDSIPGSFRHLLPDALEWSIGDDVERDRYMAQLTEPQLQSFDDAIWPHMTNIGDWCRDQRGAIPVPDAVIVFDHLTQSAAEARVTLDRIAASRDA
;
A
#
# COMPACT_ATOMS: atom_id res chain seq x y z
N MET A 1 -6.59 0.11 -28.12
CA MET A 1 -5.80 -0.76 -27.23
C MET A 1 -4.87 0.16 -26.50
N ASP A 2 -4.91 0.12 -25.16
CA ASP A 2 -4.05 0.79 -24.16
C ASP A 2 -4.86 1.54 -23.10
N ASP A 3 -5.76 0.81 -22.43
CA ASP A 3 -6.47 1.31 -21.25
C ASP A 3 -6.35 0.34 -20.05
N GLU A 4 -5.60 -0.76 -20.20
CA GLU A 4 -5.48 -1.84 -19.20
C GLU A 4 -4.33 -1.64 -18.20
N GLN A 5 -3.47 -0.65 -18.39
CA GLN A 5 -2.28 -0.42 -17.55
C GLN A 5 -2.38 0.80 -16.63
N THR A 6 -3.41 1.63 -16.78
CA THR A 6 -3.54 2.86 -16.00
C THR A 6 -4.16 2.56 -14.64
N ILE A 7 -3.44 2.85 -13.56
CA ILE A 7 -4.01 2.87 -12.21
C ILE A 7 -4.93 4.08 -12.10
N ARG A 8 -6.22 3.86 -11.80
CA ARG A 8 -7.23 4.94 -11.67
C ARG A 8 -7.70 5.13 -10.24
N SER A 9 -7.48 4.13 -9.40
CA SER A 9 -7.91 4.11 -8.01
C SER A 9 -6.82 4.52 -7.02
N ARG A 10 -5.68 5.06 -7.48
CA ARG A 10 -4.65 5.56 -6.57
C ARG A 10 -5.17 6.79 -5.82
N TYR A 11 -5.39 6.64 -4.52
CA TYR A 11 -5.95 7.66 -3.66
C TYR A 11 -5.10 8.93 -3.65
N ALA A 12 -3.77 8.79 -3.63
CA ALA A 12 -2.85 9.91 -3.66
C ALA A 12 -2.93 10.77 -4.94
N ASP A 13 -3.52 10.25 -6.02
CA ASP A 13 -3.67 10.97 -7.30
C ASP A 13 -5.00 11.74 -7.39
N LEU A 14 -5.87 11.65 -6.37
CA LEU A 14 -7.18 12.32 -6.36
C LEU A 14 -7.07 13.82 -6.07
N ASP A 15 -7.88 14.61 -6.78
CA ASP A 15 -7.98 16.04 -6.54
C ASP A 15 -8.40 16.36 -5.10
N GLY A 16 -7.63 17.22 -4.43
CA GLY A 16 -7.91 17.68 -3.07
C GLY A 16 -7.31 16.83 -1.96
N VAL A 17 -6.63 15.73 -2.30
CA VAL A 17 -5.84 14.95 -1.32
C VAL A 17 -4.59 15.74 -0.93
N VAL A 18 -4.38 15.89 0.39
CA VAL A 18 -3.26 16.63 0.97
C VAL A 18 -2.56 15.76 2.01
N ILE A 19 -1.34 15.33 1.68
CA ILE A 19 -0.50 14.56 2.60
C ILE A 19 0.54 15.49 3.23
N ASP A 20 0.35 15.82 4.51
CA ASP A 20 1.35 16.52 5.32
C ASP A 20 2.30 15.50 5.97
N PRO A 21 3.60 15.45 5.57
CA PRO A 21 4.56 14.53 6.15
C PRO A 21 4.77 14.72 7.67
N ASP A 22 4.54 15.92 8.19
CA ASP A 22 4.72 16.20 9.62
C ASP A 22 3.60 15.60 10.48
N SER A 23 2.43 15.36 9.89
CA SER A 23 1.31 14.65 10.53
C SER A 23 1.54 13.14 10.68
N ILE A 24 2.52 12.58 9.97
CA ILE A 24 2.88 11.16 10.01
C ILE A 24 3.88 10.92 11.16
N PRO A 25 3.70 9.87 11.98
CA PRO A 25 4.69 9.48 12.99
C PRO A 25 6.09 9.34 12.38
N GLY A 26 7.11 9.89 13.05
CA GLY A 26 8.48 9.92 12.52
C GLY A 26 9.03 8.55 12.12
N SER A 27 8.60 7.48 12.83
CA SER A 27 8.94 6.10 12.51
C SER A 27 8.38 5.59 11.18
N PHE A 28 7.38 6.25 10.59
CA PHE A 28 6.72 5.81 9.35
C PHE A 28 6.96 6.75 8.18
N ARG A 29 7.48 7.96 8.41
CA ARG A 29 7.70 8.97 7.34
C ARG A 29 8.54 8.45 6.18
N HIS A 30 9.49 7.55 6.47
CA HIS A 30 10.34 6.95 5.45
C HIS A 30 9.58 6.01 4.50
N LEU A 31 8.41 5.51 4.92
CA LEU A 31 7.52 4.66 4.12
C LEU A 31 6.54 5.48 3.26
N LEU A 32 6.54 6.81 3.39
CA LEU A 32 5.60 7.66 2.66
C LEU A 32 5.68 7.47 1.13
N PRO A 33 6.86 7.36 0.49
CA PRO A 33 6.92 7.08 -0.94
C PRO A 33 6.17 5.80 -1.34
N ASP A 34 6.35 4.72 -0.58
CA ASP A 34 5.62 3.47 -0.80
C ASP A 34 4.12 3.63 -0.52
N ALA A 35 3.75 4.36 0.53
CA ALA A 35 2.34 4.62 0.86
C ALA A 35 1.62 5.37 -0.26
N LEU A 36 2.28 6.33 -0.90
CA LEU A 36 1.72 7.07 -2.03
C LEU A 36 1.55 6.16 -3.24
N GLU A 37 2.61 5.44 -3.63
CA GLU A 37 2.60 4.54 -4.80
C GLU A 37 1.53 3.45 -4.67
N TRP A 38 1.45 2.82 -3.50
CA TRP A 38 0.56 1.71 -3.20
C TRP A 38 -0.80 2.12 -2.63
N SER A 39 -1.16 3.41 -2.71
CA SER A 39 -2.49 3.88 -2.32
C SER A 39 -3.61 3.47 -3.29
N ILE A 40 -3.49 2.31 -3.94
CA ILE A 40 -4.42 1.79 -4.95
C ILE A 40 -5.64 1.21 -4.24
N GLY A 41 -6.80 1.84 -4.40
CA GLY A 41 -8.02 1.47 -3.69
C GLY A 41 -8.78 0.28 -4.27
N ASP A 42 -8.72 0.08 -5.59
CA ASP A 42 -9.38 -1.04 -6.27
C ASP A 42 -8.51 -2.31 -6.19
N ASP A 43 -9.11 -3.41 -5.72
CA ASP A 43 -8.44 -4.69 -5.54
C ASP A 43 -8.01 -5.32 -6.86
N VAL A 44 -8.83 -5.21 -7.90
CA VAL A 44 -8.50 -5.72 -9.24
C VAL A 44 -7.35 -4.93 -9.86
N GLU A 45 -7.31 -3.61 -9.71
CA GLU A 45 -6.17 -2.78 -10.15
C GLU A 45 -4.90 -3.13 -9.38
N ARG A 46 -5.00 -3.32 -8.07
CA ARG A 46 -3.86 -3.67 -7.21
C ARG A 46 -3.29 -5.05 -7.53
N ASP A 47 -4.15 -6.05 -7.72
CA ASP A 47 -3.76 -7.38 -8.20
C ASP A 47 -3.04 -7.32 -9.55
N ARG A 48 -3.56 -6.54 -10.51
CA ARG A 48 -2.91 -6.33 -11.82
C ARG A 48 -1.57 -5.63 -11.70
N TYR A 49 -1.44 -4.66 -10.80
CA TYR A 49 -0.19 -3.96 -10.55
C TYR A 49 0.86 -4.91 -9.98
N MET A 50 0.50 -5.71 -8.97
CA MET A 50 1.38 -6.74 -8.41
C MET A 50 1.83 -7.77 -9.45
N ALA A 51 0.93 -8.20 -10.34
CA ALA A 51 1.23 -9.16 -11.40
C ALA A 51 2.27 -8.65 -12.43
N GLN A 52 2.51 -7.34 -12.49
CA GLN A 52 3.52 -6.72 -13.37
C GLN A 52 4.90 -6.62 -12.70
N LEU A 53 4.95 -6.76 -11.38
CA LEU A 53 6.21 -6.70 -10.63
C LEU A 53 6.93 -8.05 -10.69
N THR A 54 8.25 -7.98 -10.77
CA THR A 54 9.09 -9.16 -10.56
C THR A 54 9.02 -9.60 -9.10
N GLU A 55 9.24 -10.89 -8.85
CA GLU A 55 9.27 -11.41 -7.48
C GLU A 55 10.26 -10.68 -6.56
N PRO A 56 11.50 -10.31 -6.99
CA PRO A 56 12.38 -9.48 -6.15
C PRO A 56 11.79 -8.11 -5.81
N GLN A 57 11.00 -7.49 -6.69
CA GLN A 57 10.34 -6.22 -6.40
C GLN A 57 9.22 -6.41 -5.38
N LEU A 58 8.39 -7.45 -5.52
CA LEU A 58 7.35 -7.78 -4.54
C LEU A 58 7.96 -8.11 -3.18
N GLN A 59 9.05 -8.88 -3.14
CA GLN A 59 9.76 -9.21 -1.90
C GLN A 59 10.35 -7.97 -1.25
N SER A 60 10.98 -7.08 -2.03
CA SER A 60 11.53 -5.83 -1.51
C SER A 60 10.45 -4.92 -0.91
N PHE A 61 9.25 -4.91 -1.51
CA PHE A 61 8.10 -4.18 -0.98
C PHE A 61 7.60 -4.82 0.32
N ASP A 62 7.38 -6.14 0.34
CA ASP A 62 6.97 -6.86 1.56
C ASP A 62 7.97 -6.65 2.71
N ASP A 63 9.27 -6.83 2.46
CA ASP A 63 10.33 -6.68 3.47
C ASP A 63 10.39 -5.26 4.06
N ALA A 64 10.08 -4.24 3.26
CA ALA A 64 10.07 -2.86 3.70
C ALA A 64 8.87 -2.56 4.62
N ILE A 65 7.69 -3.12 4.33
CA ILE A 65 6.43 -2.74 5.01
C ILE A 65 6.07 -3.71 6.14
N TRP A 66 6.28 -5.01 5.95
CA TRP A 66 5.83 -6.06 6.86
C TRP A 66 6.25 -5.85 8.33
N PRO A 67 7.50 -5.43 8.63
CA PRO A 67 7.91 -5.16 10.01
C PRO A 67 7.10 -4.06 10.72
N HIS A 68 6.43 -3.18 9.96
CA HIS A 68 5.68 -2.04 10.46
C HIS A 68 4.16 -2.28 10.48
N MET A 69 3.67 -3.37 9.88
CA MET A 69 2.23 -3.64 9.65
C MET A 69 1.36 -3.43 10.89
N THR A 70 1.73 -4.03 12.03
CA THR A 70 0.96 -3.89 13.29
C THR A 70 0.94 -2.43 13.76
N ASN A 71 2.08 -1.76 13.77
CA ASN A 71 2.20 -0.40 14.30
C ASN A 71 1.51 0.62 13.38
N ILE A 72 1.54 0.43 12.06
CA ILE A 72 0.78 1.23 11.10
C ILE A 72 -0.71 1.00 11.32
N GLY A 73 -1.15 -0.26 11.44
CA GLY A 73 -2.56 -0.60 11.65
C GLY A 73 -3.14 -0.02 12.94
N ASP A 74 -2.37 -0.04 14.03
CA ASP A 74 -2.78 0.56 15.31
C ASP A 74 -2.87 2.09 15.19
N TRP A 75 -1.86 2.74 14.58
CA TRP A 75 -1.92 4.18 14.32
C TRP A 75 -3.13 4.56 13.45
N CYS A 76 -3.37 3.85 12.35
CA CYS A 76 -4.53 4.10 11.50
C CYS A 76 -5.84 3.93 12.28
N ARG A 77 -5.96 2.88 13.11
CA ARG A 77 -7.13 2.64 13.96
C ARG A 77 -7.39 3.81 14.92
N ASP A 78 -6.35 4.33 15.55
CA ASP A 78 -6.46 5.45 16.50
C ASP A 78 -6.92 6.75 15.82
N GLN A 79 -6.56 6.95 14.56
CA GLN A 79 -6.94 8.14 13.79
C GLN A 79 -8.32 8.05 13.12
N ARG A 80 -8.94 6.87 13.02
CA ARG A 80 -10.26 6.68 12.38
C ARG A 80 -11.40 7.45 13.07
N GLY A 81 -11.19 7.92 14.29
CA GLY A 81 -12.14 8.78 15.01
C GLY A 81 -12.14 10.25 14.58
N ALA A 82 -11.15 10.69 13.79
CA ALA A 82 -11.08 12.06 13.28
C ALA A 82 -12.07 12.27 12.12
N ILE A 83 -12.65 13.49 12.04
CA ILE A 83 -13.58 13.87 10.96
C ILE A 83 -13.13 15.22 10.36
N PRO A 84 -12.70 15.26 9.09
CA PRO A 84 -12.46 14.10 8.22
C PRO A 84 -11.31 13.22 8.73
N VAL A 85 -11.27 11.95 8.28
CA VAL A 85 -10.09 11.10 8.48
C VAL A 85 -8.93 11.73 7.70
N PRO A 86 -7.73 11.89 8.29
CA PRO A 86 -6.60 12.46 7.57
C PRO A 86 -6.20 11.61 6.35
N ASP A 87 -5.90 12.26 5.23
CA ASP A 87 -5.51 11.57 3.99
C ASP A 87 -4.27 10.68 4.16
N ALA A 88 -3.33 11.11 5.02
CA ALA A 88 -2.17 10.32 5.42
C ALA A 88 -2.57 8.96 6.02
N VAL A 89 -3.67 8.89 6.75
CA VAL A 89 -4.18 7.64 7.32
C VAL A 89 -4.73 6.73 6.23
N ILE A 90 -5.39 7.31 5.22
CA ILE A 90 -5.98 6.55 4.11
C ILE A 90 -4.89 5.92 3.22
N VAL A 91 -3.84 6.67 2.87
CA VAL A 91 -2.73 6.12 2.05
C VAL A 91 -1.98 5.01 2.79
N PHE A 92 -1.78 5.14 4.10
CA PHE A 92 -1.14 4.08 4.90
C PHE A 92 -2.07 2.88 5.15
N ASP A 93 -3.38 3.08 5.21
CA ASP A 93 -4.34 1.97 5.24
C ASP A 93 -4.23 1.14 3.95
N HIS A 94 -4.23 1.77 2.79
CA HIS A 94 -4.02 1.10 1.50
C HIS A 94 -2.64 0.45 1.38
N LEU A 95 -1.59 1.08 1.93
CA LEU A 95 -0.26 0.47 2.01
C LEU A 95 -0.29 -0.88 2.75
N THR A 96 -0.97 -0.94 3.90
CA THR A 96 -1.04 -2.19 4.68
C THR A 96 -1.85 -3.28 3.98
N GLN A 97 -2.94 -2.90 3.29
CA GLN A 97 -3.71 -3.84 2.45
C GLN A 97 -2.84 -4.39 1.32
N SER A 98 -2.12 -3.52 0.62
CA SER A 98 -1.19 -3.89 -0.45
C SER A 98 -0.10 -4.84 0.04
N ALA A 99 0.52 -4.57 1.18
CA ALA A 99 1.54 -5.45 1.74
C ALA A 99 0.99 -6.84 2.10
N ALA A 100 -0.23 -6.90 2.65
CA ALA A 100 -0.88 -8.18 2.96
C ALA A 100 -1.14 -9.03 1.70
N GLU A 101 -1.58 -8.41 0.62
CA GLU A 101 -1.81 -9.10 -0.66
C GLU A 101 -0.51 -9.48 -1.37
N ALA A 102 0.52 -8.64 -1.29
CA ALA A 102 1.85 -8.96 -1.80
C ALA A 102 2.42 -10.21 -1.11
N ARG A 103 2.27 -10.31 0.23
CA ARG A 103 2.66 -11.49 1.00
C ARG A 103 1.97 -12.76 0.51
N VAL A 104 0.66 -12.72 0.32
CA VAL A 104 -0.12 -13.85 -0.21
C VAL A 104 0.34 -14.22 -1.62
N THR A 105 0.68 -13.24 -2.45
CA THR A 105 1.19 -13.46 -3.80
C THR A 105 2.56 -14.16 -3.77
N LEU A 106 3.46 -13.72 -2.90
CA LEU A 106 4.77 -14.35 -2.69
C LEU A 106 4.63 -15.81 -2.20
N ASP A 107 3.72 -16.08 -1.28
CA ASP A 107 3.44 -17.44 -0.80
C ASP A 107 2.96 -18.37 -1.94
N ARG A 108 2.10 -17.87 -2.84
CA ARG A 108 1.64 -18.63 -4.02
C ARG A 108 2.79 -18.91 -4.99
N ILE A 109 3.66 -17.93 -5.23
CA ILE A 109 4.84 -18.10 -6.08
C ILE A 109 5.76 -19.17 -5.49
N ALA A 110 6.04 -19.11 -4.19
CA ALA A 110 6.84 -20.10 -3.50
C ALA A 110 6.24 -21.51 -3.63
N ALA A 111 4.94 -21.67 -3.34
CA ALA A 111 4.26 -22.95 -3.45
C ALA A 111 4.27 -23.54 -4.88
N SER A 112 4.27 -22.68 -5.92
CA SER A 112 4.34 -23.13 -7.31
C SER A 112 5.71 -23.69 -7.73
N ARG A 113 6.77 -23.39 -6.98
CA ARG A 113 8.13 -23.91 -7.22
C ARG A 113 8.36 -25.28 -6.62
N ASP A 114 7.61 -25.61 -5.57
CA ASP A 114 7.69 -26.87 -4.83
C ASP A 114 6.77 -27.97 -5.40
N ALA A 115 5.97 -27.65 -6.42
CA ALA A 115 5.01 -28.54 -7.08
C ALA A 115 5.57 -29.18 -8.36
#